data_AF-A0A0S8GPD1-F1
#
_entry.id   AF-A0A0S8GPD1-F1
#
_cell.length_a   1.000
_cell.length_b   1.000
_cell.length_c   1.000
_cell.angle_alpha   90.00
_cell.angle_beta   90.00
_cell.angle_gamma   90.00
#
_symmetry.space_group_name_H-M   'P 1'
#
loop_
_entity.id
_entity.type
_entity.pdbx_description
1 polymer ?
#
loop_
_entity_poly.entity_id
_entity_poly.type
_entity_poly.pdbx_seq_one_letter_code
_entity_poly.pdbx_strand_id
1 'polypeptide(L)'
;YCFKAEPDEEVKIAFLEADGTLIREFSSLSEGRSGEPEVRAQAGMNRFVWNLRYPDAHEFPGMIMWAGSTSGPRVVPGTYQVRLTVGEQSHTETFELVNDPRIAVTQAELEEQFDFLIRIRDRVSEANDAVKQIRAIRSQIDGVLKRVEGELYAEQISEQAEAIKQALSEVENAIYQTKNQSRQDPLNFPIRLNNKLASLAGVVASADAKPTQASYDVFDDLSGQLQVQLDRLAEIIATDIPAFNTVIAEHRVPAVIVREPEE
;
A
#
# COMPACT_ATOMS: atom_id res chain seq x y z
N TYR A 1 -18.66 -23.12 4.41
CA TYR A 1 -20.05 -22.61 4.57
C TYR A 1 -20.92 -23.29 3.53
N CYS A 2 -22.23 -23.40 3.75
CA CYS A 2 -23.13 -24.12 2.85
C CYS A 2 -24.34 -23.26 2.54
N PHE A 3 -24.73 -23.17 1.27
CA PHE A 3 -25.94 -22.51 0.85
C PHE A 3 -26.96 -23.52 0.33
N LYS A 4 -28.24 -23.35 0.70
CA LYS A 4 -29.32 -24.23 0.24
C LYS A 4 -29.58 -24.06 -1.27
N ALA A 5 -29.45 -22.83 -1.75
CA ALA A 5 -29.51 -22.44 -3.16
C ALA A 5 -28.39 -21.43 -3.42
N GLU A 6 -28.11 -21.16 -4.69
CA GLU A 6 -27.18 -20.11 -5.08
C GLU A 6 -27.72 -18.75 -4.59
N PRO A 7 -26.95 -17.96 -3.82
CA PRO A 7 -27.44 -16.68 -3.33
C PRO A 7 -27.46 -15.63 -4.46
N ASP A 8 -28.54 -14.87 -4.52
CA ASP A 8 -28.73 -13.78 -5.49
C ASP A 8 -28.04 -12.46 -5.05
N GLU A 9 -27.51 -12.43 -3.83
CA GLU A 9 -26.90 -11.27 -3.18
C GLU A 9 -25.39 -11.46 -2.99
N GLU A 10 -24.68 -10.35 -2.77
CA GLU A 10 -23.25 -10.37 -2.45
C GLU A 10 -22.98 -11.23 -1.20
N VAL A 11 -22.00 -12.13 -1.32
CA VAL A 11 -21.49 -12.91 -0.21
C VAL A 11 -20.18 -12.30 0.26
N LYS A 12 -20.10 -11.99 1.55
CA LYS A 12 -18.89 -11.46 2.17
C LYS A 12 -18.38 -12.38 3.27
N ILE A 13 -17.07 -12.51 3.37
CA ILE A 13 -16.40 -13.19 4.47
C ILE A 13 -15.42 -12.20 5.11
N ALA A 14 -15.68 -11.85 6.36
CA ALA A 14 -14.83 -10.97 7.15
C ALA A 14 -14.11 -11.77 8.26
N PHE A 15 -12.83 -11.49 8.44
CA PHE A 15 -12.04 -11.95 9.57
C PHE A 15 -11.84 -10.78 10.51
N LEU A 16 -12.09 -10.99 11.79
CA LEU A 16 -12.07 -9.95 12.82
C LEU A 16 -11.27 -10.40 14.03
N GLU A 17 -10.74 -9.42 14.75
CA GLU A 17 -10.17 -9.58 16.08
C GLU A 17 -11.23 -10.05 17.10
N ALA A 18 -10.77 -10.49 18.27
CA ALA A 18 -11.65 -10.91 19.36
C ALA A 18 -12.65 -9.81 19.79
N ASP A 19 -12.26 -8.54 19.68
CA ASP A 19 -13.09 -7.39 20.02
C ASP A 19 -14.06 -6.96 18.89
N GLY A 20 -13.98 -7.61 17.73
CA GLY A 20 -14.78 -7.31 16.55
C GLY A 20 -14.17 -6.29 15.59
N THR A 21 -12.92 -5.86 15.81
CA THR A 21 -12.16 -5.03 14.85
C THR A 21 -11.92 -5.80 13.56
N LEU A 22 -12.26 -5.21 12.41
CA LEU A 22 -12.07 -5.85 11.10
C LEU A 22 -10.58 -5.99 10.76
N ILE A 23 -10.15 -7.21 10.42
CA ILE A 23 -8.80 -7.48 9.90
C ILE A 23 -8.83 -7.42 8.38
N ARG A 24 -9.71 -8.22 7.76
CA ARG A 24 -9.82 -8.31 6.29
C ARG A 24 -11.22 -8.78 5.90
N GLU A 25 -11.78 -8.19 4.86
CA GLU A 25 -13.03 -8.60 4.24
C GLU A 25 -12.78 -9.04 2.80
N PHE A 26 -13.50 -10.08 2.38
CA PHE A 26 -13.50 -10.60 1.03
C PHE A 26 -14.92 -10.63 0.49
N SER A 27 -15.09 -10.37 -0.80
CA SER A 27 -16.39 -10.29 -1.46
C SER A 27 -16.48 -11.24 -2.66
N SER A 28 -17.69 -11.73 -2.95
CA SER A 28 -17.98 -12.48 -4.18
C SER A 28 -18.06 -11.58 -5.42
N LEU A 29 -18.12 -10.26 -5.25
CA LEU A 29 -18.20 -9.27 -6.34
C LEU A 29 -16.87 -8.57 -6.63
N SER A 30 -15.87 -8.69 -5.74
CA SER A 30 -14.55 -8.18 -6.04
C SER A 30 -13.87 -9.04 -7.11
N GLU A 31 -13.39 -8.43 -8.19
CA GLU A 31 -12.38 -9.06 -9.04
C GLU A 31 -11.16 -9.31 -8.15
N GLY A 32 -10.97 -10.56 -7.71
CA GLY A 32 -9.93 -10.90 -6.76
C GLY A 32 -8.57 -10.41 -7.25
N ARG A 33 -7.77 -9.80 -6.36
CA ARG A 33 -6.38 -9.48 -6.71
C ARG A 33 -5.66 -10.79 -7.03
N SER A 34 -4.73 -10.78 -7.98
CA SER A 34 -4.00 -11.98 -8.36
C SER A 34 -3.37 -12.65 -7.13
N GLY A 35 -3.83 -13.85 -6.77
CA GLY A 35 -3.36 -14.59 -5.59
C GLY A 35 -4.22 -14.44 -4.33
N GLU A 36 -5.27 -13.62 -4.33
CA GLU A 36 -6.26 -13.61 -3.25
C GLU A 36 -7.28 -14.76 -3.38
N PRO A 37 -7.74 -15.33 -2.27
CA PRO A 37 -8.80 -16.34 -2.28
C PRO A 37 -10.15 -15.72 -2.69
N GLU A 38 -10.82 -16.35 -3.66
CA GLU A 38 -12.15 -15.94 -4.12
C GLU A 38 -13.25 -16.41 -3.15
N VAL A 39 -14.24 -15.55 -2.88
CA VAL A 39 -15.45 -15.92 -2.17
C VAL A 39 -16.44 -16.57 -3.15
N ARG A 40 -16.60 -17.89 -3.03
CA ARG A 40 -17.56 -18.63 -3.86
C ARG A 40 -18.98 -18.47 -3.33
N ALA A 41 -19.90 -18.19 -4.23
CA ALA A 41 -21.31 -18.04 -3.94
C ALA A 41 -22.11 -19.13 -4.69
N GLN A 42 -21.85 -20.42 -4.43
CA GLN A 42 -22.53 -21.53 -5.13
C GLN A 42 -23.48 -22.29 -4.21
N ALA A 43 -24.53 -22.89 -4.77
CA ALA A 43 -25.37 -23.83 -4.03
C ALA A 43 -24.54 -25.02 -3.50
N GLY A 44 -24.82 -25.45 -2.28
CA GLY A 44 -24.08 -26.53 -1.61
C GLY A 44 -22.85 -26.04 -0.83
N MET A 45 -21.86 -26.91 -0.69
CA MET A 45 -20.68 -26.66 0.16
C MET A 45 -19.64 -25.79 -0.54
N ASN A 46 -19.28 -24.70 0.11
CA ASN A 46 -18.23 -23.78 -0.31
C ASN A 46 -17.08 -23.79 0.69
N ARG A 47 -15.86 -23.61 0.18
CA ARG A 47 -14.61 -23.55 0.96
C ARG A 47 -13.91 -22.24 0.69
N PHE A 48 -13.51 -21.57 1.77
CA PHE A 48 -12.66 -20.40 1.75
C PHE A 48 -11.42 -20.68 2.61
N VAL A 49 -10.24 -20.27 2.13
CA VAL A 49 -8.97 -20.45 2.84
C VAL A 49 -8.34 -19.08 3.01
N TRP A 50 -8.36 -18.56 4.23
CA TRP A 50 -7.63 -17.35 4.54
C TRP A 50 -6.15 -17.64 4.72
N ASN A 51 -5.31 -16.76 4.18
CA ASN A 51 -3.86 -16.83 4.31
C ASN A 51 -3.35 -16.33 5.69
N LEU A 52 -4.27 -16.00 6.60
CA LEU A 52 -4.01 -15.49 7.94
C LEU A 52 -3.27 -14.15 7.96
N ARG A 53 -3.40 -13.32 6.91
CA ARG A 53 -2.71 -12.03 6.81
C ARG A 53 -3.64 -10.85 7.01
N TYR A 54 -3.09 -9.83 7.68
CA TYR A 54 -3.57 -8.46 7.65
C TYR A 54 -3.53 -7.89 6.23
N PRO A 55 -4.15 -6.71 5.99
CA PRO A 55 -4.07 -6.03 4.70
C PRO A 55 -2.63 -5.80 4.27
N ASP A 56 -2.42 -5.90 2.96
CA ASP A 56 -1.14 -5.66 2.32
C ASP A 56 -0.83 -4.15 2.33
N ALA A 57 0.45 -3.78 2.19
CA ALA A 57 0.83 -2.39 1.95
C ALA A 57 0.16 -1.87 0.67
N HIS A 58 -0.11 -0.56 0.62
CA HIS A 58 -0.73 0.06 -0.55
C HIS A 58 0.14 -0.15 -1.79
N GLU A 59 -0.49 -0.33 -2.95
CA GLU A 59 0.18 -0.52 -4.23
C GLU A 59 -0.13 0.62 -5.20
N PHE A 60 0.61 0.69 -6.30
CA PHE A 60 0.30 1.57 -7.42
C PHE A 60 0.48 0.85 -8.78
N PRO A 61 -0.22 1.30 -9.83
CA PRO A 61 -0.11 0.67 -11.15
C PRO A 61 1.33 0.62 -11.68
N GLY A 62 1.73 -0.55 -12.17
CA GLY A 62 3.07 -0.78 -12.72
C GLY A 62 4.18 -0.90 -11.66
N MET A 63 3.84 -1.08 -10.38
CA MET A 63 4.82 -1.34 -9.34
C MET A 63 5.52 -2.69 -9.56
N ILE A 64 6.85 -2.68 -9.47
CA ILE A 64 7.69 -3.87 -9.56
C ILE A 64 8.48 -3.99 -8.27
N MET A 65 8.21 -5.06 -7.52
CA MET A 65 8.97 -5.43 -6.34
C MET A 65 9.90 -6.61 -6.62
N TRP A 66 11.17 -6.50 -6.20
CA TRP A 66 12.19 -7.55 -6.37
C TRP A 66 12.68 -8.20 -5.07
N ALA A 67 13.12 -7.42 -4.08
CA ALA A 67 13.71 -7.96 -2.84
C ALA A 67 12.68 -8.21 -1.73
N GLY A 68 11.43 -7.81 -1.93
CA GLY A 68 10.37 -7.90 -0.94
C GLY A 68 8.99 -7.99 -1.58
N SER A 69 7.95 -7.99 -0.74
CA SER A 69 6.55 -7.99 -1.15
C SER A 69 5.76 -6.97 -0.35
N THR A 70 4.61 -6.56 -0.84
CA THR A 70 3.63 -5.75 -0.11
C THR A 70 2.81 -6.56 0.88
N SER A 71 2.96 -7.88 0.93
CA SER A 71 2.15 -8.75 1.78
C SER A 71 2.14 -8.32 3.26
N GLY A 72 0.95 -8.17 3.82
CA GLY A 72 0.74 -7.82 5.22
C GLY A 72 1.25 -8.92 6.17
N PRO A 73 1.54 -8.59 7.45
CA PRO A 73 1.95 -9.57 8.44
C PRO A 73 0.86 -10.62 8.67
N ARG A 74 1.30 -11.80 9.11
CA ARG A 74 0.36 -12.81 9.59
C ARG A 74 -0.17 -12.43 10.96
N VAL A 75 -1.39 -12.85 11.25
CA VAL A 75 -1.97 -12.71 12.60
C VAL A 75 -1.18 -13.52 13.62
N VAL A 76 -1.23 -13.08 14.88
CA VAL A 76 -0.58 -13.74 16.02
C VAL A 76 -1.49 -14.84 16.58
N PRO A 77 -0.99 -15.93 17.18
CA PRO A 77 -1.83 -16.85 17.93
C PRO A 77 -2.75 -16.13 18.92
N GLY A 78 -4.02 -16.52 18.96
CA GLY A 78 -5.07 -15.77 19.65
C GLY A 78 -6.48 -16.18 19.25
N THR A 79 -7.47 -15.47 19.79
CA THR A 79 -8.88 -15.68 19.47
C THR A 79 -9.34 -14.71 18.39
N TYR A 80 -10.05 -15.20 17.39
CA TYR A 80 -10.53 -14.43 16.25
C TYR A 80 -11.98 -14.77 15.91
N GLN A 81 -12.61 -13.93 15.13
CA GLN A 81 -13.96 -14.15 14.61
C GLN A 81 -13.93 -14.25 13.08
N VAL A 82 -14.78 -15.11 12.53
CA VAL A 82 -15.12 -15.14 11.11
C VAL A 82 -16.60 -14.82 10.96
N ARG A 83 -16.92 -13.86 10.11
CA ARG A 83 -18.28 -13.44 9.80
C ARG A 83 -18.59 -13.72 8.34
N LEU A 84 -19.64 -14.50 8.09
CA LEU A 84 -20.24 -14.68 6.78
C LEU A 84 -21.47 -13.77 6.68
N THR A 85 -21.52 -12.93 5.65
CA THR A 85 -22.64 -12.04 5.37
C THR A 85 -23.22 -12.33 3.99
N VAL A 86 -24.55 -12.41 3.90
CA VAL A 86 -25.31 -12.50 2.64
C VAL A 86 -26.47 -11.49 2.74
N GLY A 87 -26.37 -10.41 1.96
CA GLY A 87 -27.24 -9.24 2.12
C GLY A 87 -27.25 -8.70 3.55
N GLU A 88 -28.42 -8.69 4.19
CA GLU A 88 -28.59 -8.21 5.57
C GLU A 88 -28.33 -9.29 6.63
N GLN A 89 -28.21 -10.56 6.24
CA GLN A 89 -28.02 -11.66 7.18
C GLN A 89 -26.52 -11.89 7.43
N SER A 90 -26.13 -11.98 8.70
CA SER A 90 -24.76 -12.34 9.07
C SER A 90 -24.71 -13.44 10.11
N HIS A 91 -23.71 -14.30 9.99
CA HIS A 91 -23.40 -15.36 10.94
C HIS A 91 -21.94 -15.21 11.34
N THR A 92 -21.67 -15.14 12.64
CA THR A 92 -20.32 -14.98 13.18
C THR A 92 -19.96 -16.18 14.03
N GLU A 93 -18.78 -16.74 13.79
CA GLU A 93 -18.22 -17.85 14.54
C GLU A 93 -16.85 -17.45 15.11
N THR A 94 -16.53 -17.94 16.31
CA THR A 94 -15.24 -17.71 16.96
C THR A 94 -14.31 -18.90 16.74
N PHE A 95 -13.03 -18.64 16.52
CA PHE A 95 -12.01 -19.68 16.43
C PHE A 95 -10.72 -19.25 17.13
N GLU A 96 -9.93 -20.24 17.57
CA GLU A 96 -8.65 -20.03 18.22
C GLU A 96 -7.52 -20.43 17.27
N LEU A 97 -6.57 -19.54 17.06
CA LEU A 97 -5.31 -19.82 16.40
C LEU A 97 -4.27 -20.16 17.46
N VAL A 98 -3.73 -21.37 17.39
CA VAL A 98 -2.69 -21.84 18.30
C VAL A 98 -1.32 -21.77 17.64
N ASN A 99 -0.29 -21.50 18.43
CA ASN A 99 1.09 -21.55 17.97
C ASN A 99 1.51 -22.98 17.60
N ASP A 100 2.51 -23.13 16.73
CA ASP A 100 3.15 -24.43 16.52
C ASP A 100 3.87 -24.86 17.82
N PRO A 101 3.50 -26.00 18.42
CA PRO A 101 4.05 -26.43 19.71
C PRO A 101 5.55 -26.75 19.66
N ARG A 102 6.16 -26.81 18.47
CA ARG A 102 7.60 -27.05 18.28
C ARG A 102 8.42 -25.77 18.36
N ILE A 103 7.78 -24.60 18.34
CA ILE A 103 8.44 -23.29 18.35
C ILE A 103 8.44 -22.76 19.78
N ALA A 104 9.65 -22.62 20.33
CA ALA A 104 9.85 -22.07 21.66
C ALA A 104 9.95 -20.53 21.58
N VAL A 105 8.82 -19.89 21.29
CA VAL A 105 8.66 -18.42 21.26
C VAL A 105 7.51 -18.04 22.18
N THR A 106 7.65 -16.95 22.92
CA THR A 106 6.58 -16.46 23.78
C THR A 106 5.55 -15.67 22.99
N GLN A 107 4.31 -15.62 23.48
CA GLN A 107 3.26 -14.80 22.89
C GLN A 107 3.69 -13.33 22.71
N ALA A 108 4.33 -12.75 23.74
CA ALA A 108 4.79 -11.37 23.72
C ALA A 108 5.85 -11.10 22.63
N GLU A 109 6.70 -12.07 22.32
CA GLU A 109 7.70 -11.94 21.25
C GLU A 109 7.05 -11.97 19.86
N LEU A 110 5.99 -12.75 19.68
CA LEU A 110 5.21 -12.78 18.45
C LEU A 110 4.40 -11.49 18.26
N GLU A 111 3.84 -10.94 19.34
CA GLU A 111 3.19 -9.63 19.33
C GLU A 111 4.19 -8.51 18.99
N GLU A 112 5.37 -8.52 19.59
CA GLU A 112 6.43 -7.56 19.25
C GLU A 112 6.85 -7.66 17.77
N GLN A 113 6.97 -8.88 17.25
CA GLN A 113 7.26 -9.10 15.83
C GLN A 113 6.15 -8.57 14.93
N PHE A 114 4.90 -8.86 15.27
CA PHE A 114 3.72 -8.41 14.54
C PHE A 114 3.65 -6.88 14.49
N ASP A 115 3.75 -6.21 15.65
CA ASP A 115 3.71 -4.75 15.74
C ASP A 115 4.82 -4.11 14.91
N PHE A 116 6.01 -4.71 14.92
CA PHE A 116 7.11 -4.22 14.11
C PHE A 116 6.88 -4.42 12.61
N LEU A 117 6.33 -5.57 12.20
CA LEU A 117 5.96 -5.80 10.80
C LEU A 117 4.83 -4.87 10.32
N ILE A 118 3.88 -4.52 11.19
CA ILE A 118 2.86 -3.50 10.90
C ILE A 118 3.54 -2.15 10.64
N ARG A 119 4.45 -1.71 11.51
CA ARG A 119 5.21 -0.47 11.30
C ARG A 119 5.98 -0.45 9.97
N ILE A 120 6.59 -1.58 9.59
CA ILE A 120 7.27 -1.69 8.29
C ILE A 120 6.26 -1.60 7.13
N ARG A 121 5.13 -2.32 7.23
CA ARG A 121 4.06 -2.31 6.22
C ARG A 121 3.51 -0.89 6.00
N ASP A 122 3.27 -0.16 7.07
CA ASP A 122 2.73 1.20 7.01
C ASP A 122 3.75 2.16 6.34
N ARG A 123 5.04 2.04 6.66
CA ARG A 123 6.09 2.81 5.96
C ARG A 123 6.19 2.45 4.47
N VAL A 124 5.93 1.20 4.08
CA VAL A 124 5.86 0.83 2.66
C VAL A 124 4.63 1.46 1.99
N SER A 125 3.48 1.50 2.68
CA SER A 125 2.29 2.20 2.19
C SER A 125 2.56 3.70 1.99
N GLU A 126 3.11 4.40 2.98
CA GLU A 126 3.47 5.83 2.87
C GLU A 126 4.38 6.11 1.67
N ALA A 127 5.38 5.26 1.46
CA ALA A 127 6.28 5.36 0.30
C ALA A 127 5.52 5.21 -1.03
N ASN A 128 4.63 4.22 -1.12
CA ASN A 128 3.87 3.95 -2.34
C ASN A 128 2.78 5.02 -2.59
N ASP A 129 2.18 5.55 -1.53
CA ASP A 129 1.22 6.65 -1.55
C ASP A 129 1.85 7.96 -2.05
N ALA A 130 3.08 8.26 -1.61
CA ALA A 130 3.86 9.37 -2.13
C ALA A 130 4.09 9.25 -3.65
N VAL A 131 4.39 8.05 -4.15
CA VAL A 131 4.53 7.80 -5.60
C VAL A 131 3.20 8.03 -6.33
N LYS A 132 2.07 7.55 -5.79
CA LYS A 132 0.72 7.82 -6.35
C LYS A 132 0.48 9.33 -6.46
N GLN A 133 0.74 10.06 -5.38
CA GLN A 133 0.51 11.51 -5.31
C GLN A 133 1.39 12.27 -6.30
N ILE A 134 2.69 11.95 -6.37
CA ILE A 134 3.63 12.53 -7.34
C ILE A 134 3.11 12.35 -8.77
N ARG A 135 2.72 11.12 -9.14
CA ARG A 135 2.23 10.82 -10.50
C ARG A 135 0.93 11.55 -10.83
N ALA A 136 0.01 11.66 -9.86
CA ALA A 136 -1.22 12.42 -10.03
C ALA A 136 -0.95 13.91 -10.27
N ILE A 137 -0.03 14.52 -9.52
CA ILE A 137 0.37 15.93 -9.69
C ILE A 137 1.00 16.12 -11.07
N ARG A 138 1.97 15.27 -11.46
CA ARG A 138 2.63 15.35 -12.77
C ARG A 138 1.64 15.25 -13.92
N SER A 139 0.68 14.33 -13.84
CA SER A 139 -0.36 14.17 -14.86
C SER A 139 -1.22 15.44 -15.01
N GLN A 140 -1.54 16.11 -13.90
CA GLN A 140 -2.26 17.38 -13.95
C GLN A 140 -1.43 18.52 -14.55
N ILE A 141 -0.14 18.61 -14.20
CA ILE A 141 0.80 19.56 -14.80
C ILE A 141 0.88 19.32 -16.32
N ASP A 142 1.03 18.08 -16.77
CA ASP A 142 1.05 17.75 -18.20
C ASP A 142 -0.28 18.15 -18.88
N GLY A 143 -1.40 18.01 -18.18
CA GLY A 143 -2.71 18.50 -18.64
C GLY A 143 -2.78 20.02 -18.77
N VAL A 144 -2.12 20.77 -17.89
CA VAL A 144 -1.98 22.23 -17.99
C VAL A 144 -1.12 22.61 -19.19
N LEU A 145 0.05 21.97 -19.35
CA LEU A 145 0.96 22.23 -20.47
C LEU A 145 0.31 22.04 -21.84
N LYS A 146 -0.51 20.99 -21.99
CA LYS A 146 -1.29 20.77 -23.22
C LYS A 146 -2.32 21.85 -23.52
N ARG A 147 -2.91 22.48 -22.49
CA ARG A 147 -3.94 23.51 -22.68
C ARG A 147 -3.36 24.87 -23.06
N VAL A 148 -2.12 25.14 -22.67
CA VAL A 148 -1.44 26.41 -22.94
C VAL A 148 -0.55 26.33 -24.19
N GLU A 149 -0.52 25.20 -24.89
CA GLU A 149 0.28 25.02 -26.09
C GLU A 149 -0.08 26.05 -27.17
N GLY A 150 0.92 26.77 -27.69
CA GLY A 150 0.75 27.82 -28.69
C GLY A 150 0.36 29.20 -28.15
N GLU A 151 0.16 29.33 -26.83
CA GLU A 151 -0.13 30.61 -26.17
C GLU A 151 1.15 31.43 -25.93
N LEU A 152 1.03 32.75 -25.87
CA LEU A 152 2.19 33.66 -25.66
C LEU A 152 2.88 33.46 -24.30
N TYR A 153 2.17 32.93 -23.31
CA TYR A 153 2.65 32.67 -21.95
C TYR A 153 3.04 31.20 -21.73
N ALA A 154 3.00 30.38 -22.77
CA ALA A 154 3.29 28.95 -22.69
C ALA A 154 4.72 28.66 -22.19
N GLU A 155 5.69 29.47 -22.62
CA GLU A 155 7.10 29.29 -22.27
C GLU A 155 7.34 29.46 -20.76
N GLN A 156 6.79 30.53 -20.17
CA GLN A 156 6.89 30.80 -18.73
C GLN A 156 6.24 29.68 -17.89
N ILE A 157 5.05 29.23 -18.28
CA ILE A 157 4.36 28.12 -17.58
C ILE A 157 5.16 26.83 -17.73
N SER A 158 5.74 26.58 -18.90
CA SER A 158 6.52 25.36 -19.18
C SER A 158 7.80 25.30 -18.36
N GLU A 159 8.53 26.41 -18.22
CA GLU A 159 9.75 26.46 -17.42
C GLU A 159 9.47 26.12 -15.94
N GLN A 160 8.44 26.74 -15.35
CA GLN A 160 8.07 26.47 -13.96
C GLN A 160 7.54 25.04 -13.77
N ALA A 161 6.74 24.54 -14.71
CA ALA A 161 6.22 23.19 -14.69
C ALA A 161 7.33 22.14 -14.75
N GLU A 162 8.34 22.32 -15.60
CA GLU A 162 9.46 21.38 -15.73
C GLU A 162 10.35 21.41 -14.48
N ALA A 163 10.55 22.55 -13.84
CA ALA A 163 11.25 22.62 -12.55
C ALA A 163 10.54 21.80 -11.46
N ILE A 164 9.20 21.91 -11.35
CA ILE A 164 8.40 21.14 -10.40
C ILE A 164 8.45 19.64 -10.75
N LYS A 165 8.26 19.28 -12.02
CA LYS A 165 8.33 17.89 -12.48
C LYS A 165 9.69 17.25 -12.21
N GLN A 166 10.78 18.02 -12.33
CA GLN A 166 12.11 17.57 -12.00
C GLN A 166 12.25 17.30 -10.49
N ALA A 167 11.84 18.25 -9.64
CA ALA A 167 11.87 18.07 -8.18
C ALA A 167 11.04 16.85 -7.73
N LEU A 168 9.83 16.68 -8.28
CA LEU A 168 8.99 15.50 -8.05
C LEU A 168 9.66 14.21 -8.54
N SER A 169 10.36 14.25 -9.68
CA SER A 169 11.07 13.08 -10.22
C SER A 169 12.21 12.64 -9.32
N GLU A 170 12.92 13.57 -8.68
CA GLU A 170 14.01 13.26 -7.76
C GLU A 170 13.49 12.52 -6.52
N VAL A 171 12.39 13.01 -5.95
CA VAL A 171 11.69 12.37 -4.83
C VAL A 171 11.19 10.97 -5.24
N GLU A 172 10.48 10.85 -6.37
CA GLU A 172 9.97 9.56 -6.85
C GLU A 172 11.10 8.55 -7.04
N ASN A 173 12.24 8.97 -7.61
CA ASN A 173 13.39 8.11 -7.86
C ASN A 173 14.16 7.70 -6.61
N ALA A 174 14.08 8.48 -5.53
CA ALA A 174 14.62 8.09 -4.23
C ALA A 174 13.73 7.03 -3.55
N ILE A 175 12.42 7.14 -3.71
CA ILE A 175 11.43 6.25 -3.11
C ILE A 175 11.27 4.93 -3.89
N TYR A 176 11.14 5.03 -5.22
CA TYR A 176 10.86 3.91 -6.14
C TYR A 176 11.78 3.92 -7.37
N GLN A 177 12.14 2.73 -7.86
CA GLN A 177 12.99 2.60 -9.06
C GLN A 177 12.14 2.70 -10.34
N THR A 178 12.00 3.92 -10.86
CA THR A 178 11.16 4.21 -12.05
C THR A 178 11.68 3.57 -13.35
N LYS A 179 12.96 3.19 -13.41
CA LYS A 179 13.55 2.53 -14.59
C LYS A 179 13.13 1.07 -14.76
N ASN A 180 12.52 0.47 -13.74
CA ASN A 180 12.07 -0.92 -13.83
C ASN A 180 10.86 -1.01 -14.77
N GLN A 181 11.00 -1.79 -15.84
CA GLN A 181 9.94 -2.16 -16.77
C GLN A 181 9.63 -3.67 -16.71
N SER A 182 10.58 -4.46 -16.21
CA SER A 182 10.49 -5.91 -16.02
C SER A 182 11.04 -6.36 -14.66
N ARG A 183 10.67 -7.58 -14.24
CA ARG A 183 11.10 -8.21 -12.98
C ARG A 183 12.62 -8.45 -12.89
N GLN A 184 13.33 -8.49 -14.02
CA GLN A 184 14.79 -8.67 -14.07
C GLN A 184 15.60 -7.37 -14.11
N ASP A 185 14.97 -6.22 -14.38
CA ASP A 185 15.66 -4.92 -14.42
C ASP A 185 16.33 -4.50 -13.11
N PRO A 186 15.85 -4.91 -11.91
CA PRO A 186 16.53 -4.69 -10.65
C PRO A 186 17.96 -5.28 -10.57
N LEU A 187 18.33 -6.18 -11.48
CA LEU A 187 19.72 -6.64 -11.61
C LEU A 187 20.65 -5.56 -12.18
N ASN A 188 20.09 -4.60 -12.92
CA ASN A 188 20.82 -3.47 -13.52
C ASN A 188 20.59 -2.15 -12.74
N PHE A 189 19.45 -2.02 -12.06
CA PHE A 189 19.06 -0.80 -11.33
C PHE A 189 18.81 -1.10 -9.85
N PRO A 190 19.59 -0.51 -8.92
CA PRO A 190 19.43 -0.78 -7.49
C PRO A 190 18.02 -0.50 -6.97
N ILE A 191 17.57 -1.34 -6.03
CA ILE A 191 16.31 -1.14 -5.32
C ILE A 191 16.30 0.16 -4.50
N ARG A 192 15.11 0.75 -4.34
CA ARG A 192 14.88 2.01 -3.63
C ARG A 192 14.15 1.81 -2.31
N LEU A 193 13.85 2.89 -1.60
CA LEU A 193 13.40 2.87 -0.20
C LEU A 193 12.19 1.95 0.01
N ASN A 194 11.17 2.03 -0.85
CA ASN A 194 9.97 1.21 -0.70
C ASN A 194 10.28 -0.30 -0.74
N ASN A 195 11.18 -0.71 -1.64
CA ASN A 195 11.57 -2.10 -1.84
C ASN A 195 12.53 -2.57 -0.74
N LYS A 196 13.43 -1.70 -0.26
CA LYS A 196 14.31 -1.99 0.88
C LYS A 196 13.52 -2.23 2.16
N LEU A 197 12.52 -1.39 2.45
CA LEU A 197 11.59 -1.57 3.56
C LEU A 197 10.78 -2.87 3.41
N ALA A 198 10.24 -3.14 2.23
CA ALA A 198 9.54 -4.40 1.94
C ALA A 198 10.44 -5.63 2.10
N SER A 199 11.74 -5.52 1.77
CA SER A 199 12.71 -6.58 1.97
C SER A 199 13.00 -6.83 3.45
N LEU A 200 13.08 -5.76 4.26
CA LEU A 200 13.22 -5.85 5.71
C LEU A 200 12.06 -6.62 6.35
N ALA A 201 10.82 -6.37 5.89
CA ALA A 201 9.66 -7.14 6.35
C ALA A 201 9.84 -8.65 6.10
N GLY A 202 10.38 -9.03 4.92
CA GLY A 202 10.69 -10.43 4.60
C GLY A 202 11.76 -11.04 5.51
N VAL A 203 12.78 -10.27 5.90
CA VAL A 203 13.81 -10.71 6.86
C VAL A 203 13.19 -10.92 8.24
N VAL A 204 12.44 -9.94 8.74
CA VAL A 204 11.79 -9.99 10.06
C VAL A 204 10.79 -11.16 10.12
N ALA A 205 10.00 -11.38 9.07
CA ALA A 205 9.00 -12.45 9.01
C ALA A 205 9.56 -13.83 8.63
N SER A 206 10.89 -13.99 8.51
CA SER A 206 11.50 -15.24 8.05
C SER A 206 11.48 -16.38 9.10
N ALA A 207 11.27 -16.03 10.37
CA ALA A 207 11.15 -16.97 11.48
C ALA A 207 10.18 -16.43 12.53
N ASP A 208 9.51 -17.31 13.26
CA ASP A 208 8.66 -16.93 14.40
C ASP A 208 9.55 -16.62 15.61
N ALA A 209 9.93 -15.34 15.75
CA ALA A 209 10.87 -14.86 16.75
C ALA A 209 10.77 -13.34 16.94
N LYS A 210 11.20 -12.86 18.10
CA LYS A 210 11.39 -11.43 18.36
C LYS A 210 12.31 -10.79 17.30
N PRO A 211 12.01 -9.56 16.82
CA PRO A 211 12.89 -8.84 15.93
C PRO A 211 14.29 -8.60 16.53
N THR A 212 15.31 -8.67 15.68
CA THR A 212 16.69 -8.41 16.11
C THR A 212 16.96 -6.90 16.23
N GLN A 213 17.94 -6.51 17.04
CA GLN A 213 18.36 -5.11 17.14
C GLN A 213 18.77 -4.54 15.77
N ALA A 214 19.49 -5.31 14.96
CA ALA A 214 19.87 -4.90 13.61
C ALA A 214 18.67 -4.63 12.70
N SER A 215 17.55 -5.35 12.88
CA SER A 215 16.32 -5.10 12.13
C SER A 215 15.71 -3.74 12.50
N TYR A 216 15.72 -3.38 13.78
CA TYR A 216 15.30 -2.05 14.23
C TYR A 216 16.21 -0.94 13.69
N ASP A 217 17.53 -1.12 13.78
CA ASP A 217 18.49 -0.12 13.31
C ASP A 217 18.34 0.15 11.80
N VAL A 218 18.13 -0.89 11.00
CA VAL A 218 17.86 -0.77 9.55
C VAL A 218 16.51 -0.10 9.29
N PHE A 219 15.48 -0.43 10.07
CA PHE A 219 14.17 0.22 9.93
C PHE A 219 14.26 1.71 10.20
N ASP A 220 14.96 2.12 11.27
CA ASP A 220 15.09 3.52 11.66
C ASP A 220 15.87 4.32 10.61
N ASP A 221 16.96 3.76 10.06
CA ASP A 221 17.73 4.38 8.97
C ASP A 221 16.87 4.56 7.70
N LEU A 222 16.22 3.49 7.23
CA LEU A 222 15.40 3.53 6.02
C LEU A 222 14.17 4.43 6.18
N SER A 223 13.53 4.39 7.35
CA SER A 223 12.40 5.26 7.69
C SER A 223 12.81 6.73 7.75
N GLY A 224 13.98 7.03 8.31
CA GLY A 224 14.53 8.39 8.32
C GLY A 224 14.80 8.91 6.90
N GLN A 225 15.41 8.07 6.05
CA GLN A 225 15.62 8.42 4.64
C GLN A 225 14.31 8.64 3.88
N LEU A 226 13.27 7.82 4.14
CA LEU A 226 11.93 8.02 3.59
C LEU A 226 11.33 9.34 4.08
N GLN A 227 11.43 9.65 5.36
CA GLN A 227 10.88 10.88 5.92
C GLN A 227 11.44 12.13 5.23
N VAL A 228 12.74 12.17 4.93
CA VAL A 228 13.35 13.27 4.16
C VAL A 228 12.68 13.47 2.80
N GLN A 229 12.29 12.38 2.12
CA GLN A 229 11.60 12.45 0.84
C GLN A 229 10.14 12.88 0.97
N LEU A 230 9.45 12.40 2.02
CA LEU A 230 8.07 12.80 2.31
C LEU A 230 7.99 14.29 2.68
N ASP A 231 8.92 14.78 3.49
CA ASP A 231 9.01 16.20 3.87
C ASP A 231 9.29 17.06 2.64
N ARG A 232 10.17 16.60 1.74
CA ARG A 232 10.45 17.31 0.48
C ARG A 232 9.22 17.33 -0.44
N LEU A 233 8.47 16.25 -0.53
CA LEU A 233 7.21 16.22 -1.28
C LEU A 233 6.19 17.19 -0.69
N ALA A 234 6.03 17.19 0.64
CA ALA A 234 5.14 18.10 1.35
C ALA A 234 5.53 19.57 1.12
N GLU A 235 6.83 19.89 1.11
CA GLU A 235 7.33 21.22 0.77
C GLU A 235 6.93 21.63 -0.65
N ILE A 236 7.21 20.80 -1.67
CA ILE A 236 6.83 21.07 -3.07
C ILE A 236 5.32 21.32 -3.19
N ILE A 237 4.51 20.52 -2.50
CA ILE A 237 3.04 20.67 -2.47
C ILE A 237 2.61 21.97 -1.80
N ALA A 238 3.27 22.37 -0.71
CA ALA A 238 2.91 23.55 0.06
C ALA A 238 3.41 24.87 -0.55
N THR A 239 4.51 24.84 -1.32
CA THR A 239 5.16 26.04 -1.86
C THR A 239 5.00 26.14 -3.37
N ASP A 240 5.47 25.12 -4.09
CA ASP A 240 5.69 25.22 -5.53
C ASP A 240 4.37 25.07 -6.30
N ILE A 241 3.47 24.18 -5.85
CA ILE A 241 2.16 23.98 -6.47
C ILE A 241 1.27 25.24 -6.34
N PRO A 242 1.14 25.89 -5.16
CA PRO A 242 0.41 27.16 -5.06
C PRO A 242 1.03 28.29 -5.89
N ALA A 243 2.37 28.38 -5.93
CA ALA A 243 3.05 29.36 -6.76
C ALA A 243 2.74 29.14 -8.25
N PHE A 244 2.80 27.89 -8.72
CA PHE A 244 2.40 27.52 -10.08
C PHE A 244 0.92 27.82 -10.36
N ASN A 245 0.03 27.47 -9.43
CA ASN A 245 -1.40 27.76 -9.53
C ASN A 245 -1.70 29.27 -9.64
N THR A 246 -0.90 30.11 -9.00
CA THR A 246 -1.03 31.58 -9.11
C THR A 246 -0.73 32.04 -10.53
N VAL A 247 0.39 31.59 -11.12
CA VAL A 247 0.80 31.94 -12.49
C VAL A 247 -0.25 31.50 -13.51
N ILE A 248 -0.75 30.27 -13.41
CA ILE A 248 -1.72 29.78 -14.40
C ILE A 248 -3.12 30.42 -14.22
N ALA A 249 -3.46 30.87 -13.00
CA ALA A 249 -4.71 31.58 -12.73
C ALA A 249 -4.73 32.99 -13.35
N GLU A 250 -3.59 33.68 -13.45
CA GLU A 250 -3.46 34.96 -14.17
C GLU A 250 -3.90 34.83 -15.64
N HIS A 251 -3.75 33.63 -16.20
CA HIS A 251 -4.13 33.28 -17.56
C HIS A 251 -5.47 32.51 -17.66
N ARG A 252 -6.24 32.42 -16.56
CA ARG A 252 -7.53 31.71 -16.47
C ARG A 252 -7.47 30.22 -16.81
N VAL A 253 -6.32 29.59 -16.58
CA VAL A 253 -6.15 28.15 -16.77
C VAL A 253 -6.57 27.43 -15.47
N PRO A 254 -7.30 26.30 -15.53
CA PRO A 254 -7.70 25.56 -14.33
C PRO A 254 -6.50 25.08 -13.49
N ALA A 255 -6.66 25.17 -12.16
CA ALA A 255 -5.62 24.84 -11.18
C ALA A 255 -5.28 23.34 -11.11
N VAL A 256 -4.06 23.04 -10.70
CA VAL A 256 -3.63 21.71 -10.24
C VAL A 256 -4.16 21.48 -8.82
N ILE A 257 -4.92 20.41 -8.63
CA ILE A 257 -5.52 20.04 -7.35
C ILE A 257 -4.74 18.87 -6.77
N VAL A 258 -4.13 19.08 -5.59
CA VAL A 258 -3.51 18.00 -4.84
C VAL A 258 -4.62 17.26 -4.09
N ARG A 259 -4.80 15.97 -4.41
CA ARG A 259 -5.68 15.07 -3.66
C ARG A 259 -4.84 14.19 -2.76
N GLU A 260 -5.38 13.83 -1.61
CA GLU A 260 -4.83 12.74 -0.81
C GLU A 260 -5.01 11.43 -1.60
N PRO A 261 -4.01 10.53 -1.56
CA PRO A 261 -4.12 9.24 -2.22
C PRO A 261 -5.30 8.46 -1.62
N GLU A 262 -6.16 7.92 -2.48
CA GLU A 262 -7.22 6.98 -2.06
C GLU A 262 -6.55 5.70 -1.50
N GLU A 263 -7.10 5.19 -0.38
CA GLU A 263 -6.68 3.96 0.32
C GLU A 263 -6.88 2.70 -0.54
#